data_AF-A0A1R3TDX0-F1
#
_entry.id   AF-A0A1R3TDX0-F1
#
_cell.length_a   1.000
_cell.length_b   1.000
_cell.length_c   1.000
_cell.angle_alpha   90.00
_cell.angle_beta   90.00
_cell.angle_gamma   90.00
#
_symmetry.space_group_name_H-M   'P 1'
#
loop_
_entity.id
_entity.type
_entity.pdbx_description
1 polymer ?
#
loop_
_entity_poly.entity_id
_entity_poly.type
_entity_poly.pdbx_seq_one_letter_code
_entity_poly.pdbx_strand_id
1 'polypeptide(L)'
;MCSSIDILEKQFQDTINNSDEIKKGISEILLDKKEVDNANYEKEVEYINGITSDFTITDGQFRLLSTLECKRADIGVTEYVRGIGQLFQYEYFFEQKISPRKFSEYLYEEGKEYNTAIVIPSNFYKNTKLNIGLFKYPKSTKIIEINLASKNVREIDRKLLDELAKKDSNTIAISSYYLRDNRIFEYFIALKYIQYWHLLNPGSNEILNRKKMEEHLKKTETINNGNWRNVFITLASLGFTDNKNHLTSSGRKMAMMDLSEFSYTLFDAYIEPYIKVLLAILNNNRDSNTGKVNLSNQEIVEKIKEEYSNKEVLYLTESKGRYVSSWLNIMRDDYGFVDFKPRNNTRVVKYDPFNLSKDDLIQKIKEQPIAKQYCEKFYELLRNGDFNN
;
A
#
# COMPACT_ATOMS: atom_id res chain seq x y z
N MET A 1 15.69 -17.64 -6.04
CA MET A 1 14.45 -17.93 -5.29
C MET A 1 14.76 -17.75 -3.80
N CYS A 2 14.44 -16.60 -3.21
CA CYS A 2 14.47 -16.43 -1.76
C CYS A 2 13.08 -16.76 -1.23
N SER A 3 13.02 -17.60 -0.21
CA SER A 3 11.82 -17.91 0.57
C SER A 3 11.10 -16.62 0.94
N SER A 4 9.90 -16.39 0.39
CA SER A 4 8.93 -15.59 1.12
C SER A 4 8.74 -16.30 2.44
N ILE A 5 8.88 -15.59 3.55
CA ILE A 5 8.40 -16.11 4.82
C ILE A 5 6.88 -16.22 4.64
N ASP A 6 6.40 -17.42 4.35
CA ASP A 6 4.98 -17.72 4.33
C ASP A 6 4.55 -17.74 5.80
N ILE A 7 4.05 -16.58 6.25
CA ILE A 7 3.56 -16.43 7.61
C ILE A 7 2.28 -17.27 7.76
N LEU A 8 2.26 -18.12 8.78
CA LEU A 8 1.05 -18.86 9.14
C LEU A 8 -0.03 -17.88 9.60
N GLU A 9 -1.30 -18.25 9.44
CA GLU A 9 -2.44 -17.41 9.84
C GLU A 9 -2.36 -16.98 11.31
N LYS A 10 -1.97 -17.90 12.20
CA LYS A 10 -1.73 -17.60 13.61
C LYS A 10 -0.63 -16.56 13.83
N GLN A 11 0.47 -16.62 13.08
CA GLN A 11 1.54 -15.63 13.16
C GLN A 11 1.09 -14.26 12.64
N PHE A 12 0.23 -14.25 11.62
CA PHE A 12 -0.38 -13.01 11.12
C PHE A 12 -1.32 -12.39 12.16
N GLN A 13 -2.18 -13.19 12.77
CA GLN A 13 -3.02 -12.77 13.90
C GLN A 13 -2.18 -12.25 15.07
N ASP A 14 -1.10 -12.94 15.44
CA ASP A 14 -0.20 -12.49 16.50
C ASP A 14 0.47 -11.15 16.17
N THR A 15 0.78 -10.92 14.89
CA THR A 15 1.32 -9.63 14.41
C THR A 15 0.31 -8.49 14.64
N ILE A 16 -0.97 -8.72 14.35
CA ILE A 16 -2.04 -7.75 14.62
C ILE A 16 -2.20 -7.54 16.13
N ASN A 17 -2.26 -8.63 16.90
CA ASN A 17 -2.48 -8.59 18.33
C ASN A 17 -1.36 -7.86 19.10
N ASN A 18 -0.13 -7.92 18.61
CA ASN A 18 1.03 -7.36 19.30
C ASN A 18 1.46 -5.99 18.78
N SER A 19 0.67 -5.36 17.90
CA SER A 19 1.03 -4.08 17.28
C SER A 19 -0.07 -3.05 17.40
N ASP A 20 0.07 -2.13 18.36
CA ASP A 20 -0.87 -1.01 18.56
C ASP A 20 -1.00 -0.14 17.32
N GLU A 21 0.07 0.02 16.53
CA GLU A 21 0.04 0.72 15.24
C GLU A 21 -0.94 0.07 14.26
N ILE A 22 -0.96 -1.27 14.19
CA ILE A 22 -1.83 -2.01 13.28
C ILE A 22 -3.27 -1.94 13.78
N LYS A 23 -3.49 -2.20 15.07
CA LYS A 23 -4.82 -2.10 15.70
C LYS A 23 -5.42 -0.72 15.50
N LYS A 24 -4.63 0.34 15.71
CA LYS A 24 -5.07 1.71 15.48
C LYS A 24 -5.44 1.93 14.01
N GLY A 25 -4.61 1.48 13.07
CA GLY A 25 -4.90 1.62 11.63
C GLY A 25 -6.17 0.87 11.20
N ILE A 26 -6.41 -0.32 11.73
CA ILE A 26 -7.65 -1.07 11.50
C ILE A 26 -8.85 -0.33 12.10
N SER A 27 -8.73 0.14 13.35
CA SER A 27 -9.79 0.90 14.03
C SER A 27 -10.13 2.20 13.30
N GLU A 28 -9.15 2.92 12.75
CA GLU A 28 -9.36 4.13 11.94
C GLU A 28 -10.18 3.88 10.67
N ILE A 29 -10.19 2.64 10.15
CA ILE A 29 -10.99 2.23 8.98
C ILE A 29 -12.41 1.82 9.40
N LEU A 30 -12.54 1.13 10.53
CA LEU A 30 -13.78 0.44 10.91
C LEU A 30 -14.68 1.24 11.85
N LEU A 31 -14.12 2.19 12.61
CA LEU A 31 -14.79 2.80 13.77
C LEU A 31 -14.87 4.33 13.65
N ASP A 32 -15.74 4.91 14.48
CA ASP A 32 -15.75 6.37 14.65
C ASP A 32 -14.53 6.84 15.45
N LYS A 33 -14.11 8.08 15.22
CA LYS A 33 -12.92 8.67 15.86
C LYS A 33 -12.91 8.55 17.40
N LYS A 34 -14.07 8.62 18.06
CA LYS A 34 -14.18 8.51 19.53
C LYS A 34 -13.97 7.09 20.05
N GLU A 35 -14.17 6.09 19.19
CA GLU A 35 -14.09 4.67 19.54
C GLU A 35 -12.68 4.12 19.28
N VAL A 36 -11.97 4.68 18.30
CA VAL A 36 -10.58 4.28 17.97
C VAL A 36 -9.70 4.23 19.22
N ASP A 37 -9.80 5.24 20.08
CA ASP A 37 -8.95 5.36 21.27
C ASP A 37 -9.33 4.39 22.40
N ASN A 38 -10.54 3.80 22.37
CA ASN A 38 -11.08 2.91 23.40
C ASN A 38 -11.28 1.47 22.91
N ALA A 39 -10.81 1.16 21.70
CA ALA A 39 -11.02 -0.12 21.05
C ALA A 39 -10.17 -1.24 21.69
N ASN A 40 -10.83 -2.29 22.16
CA ASN A 40 -10.22 -3.51 22.67
C ASN A 40 -10.31 -4.63 21.64
N TYR A 41 -9.21 -5.35 21.40
CA TYR A 41 -9.15 -6.45 20.44
C TYR A 41 -9.16 -7.79 21.17
N GLU A 42 -10.26 -8.53 21.04
CA GLU A 42 -10.46 -9.83 21.67
C GLU A 42 -10.22 -10.94 20.66
N LYS A 43 -9.24 -11.82 20.92
CA LYS A 43 -8.87 -12.95 20.05
C LYS A 43 -9.80 -14.14 20.21
N GLU A 44 -9.99 -14.89 19.13
CA GLU A 44 -10.64 -16.21 19.10
C GLU A 44 -11.98 -16.24 19.85
N VAL A 45 -12.87 -15.33 19.47
CA VAL A 45 -14.17 -15.14 20.13
C VAL A 45 -15.24 -16.04 19.52
N GLU A 46 -15.79 -16.94 20.33
CA GLU A 46 -16.81 -17.91 19.90
C GLU A 46 -18.24 -17.33 19.98
N TYR A 47 -18.96 -17.44 18.87
CA TYR A 47 -20.39 -17.14 18.72
C TYR A 47 -21.24 -18.42 18.75
N ILE A 48 -22.53 -18.30 18.47
CA ILE A 48 -23.44 -19.46 18.37
C ILE A 48 -22.96 -20.47 17.31
N ASN A 49 -23.35 -21.73 17.47
CA ASN A 49 -23.00 -22.84 16.58
C ASN A 49 -21.49 -23.12 16.43
N GLY A 50 -20.65 -22.64 17.36
CA GLY A 50 -19.20 -22.87 17.34
C GLY A 50 -18.48 -22.07 16.26
N ILE A 51 -19.10 -21.00 15.74
CA ILE A 51 -18.45 -20.09 14.81
C ILE A 51 -17.54 -19.17 15.61
N THR A 52 -16.24 -19.19 15.33
CA THR A 52 -15.23 -18.39 16.04
C THR A 52 -14.65 -17.34 15.11
N SER A 53 -14.63 -16.09 15.58
CA SER A 53 -13.95 -14.99 14.89
C SER A 53 -12.50 -14.88 15.33
N ASP A 54 -11.62 -14.46 14.42
CA ASP A 54 -10.22 -14.22 14.74
C ASP A 54 -10.06 -13.05 15.71
N PHE A 55 -10.79 -11.95 15.46
CA PHE A 55 -10.93 -10.86 16.41
C PHE A 55 -12.36 -10.33 16.48
N THR A 56 -12.78 -9.95 17.68
CA THR A 56 -13.91 -9.04 17.89
C THR A 56 -13.40 -7.78 18.57
N ILE A 57 -13.77 -6.62 18.04
CA ILE A 57 -13.46 -5.31 18.61
C ILE A 57 -14.59 -4.88 19.53
N THR A 58 -14.25 -4.53 20.76
CA THR A 58 -15.16 -4.05 21.79
C THR A 58 -14.67 -2.73 22.39
N ASP A 59 -15.41 -2.18 23.35
CA ASP A 59 -14.93 -1.07 24.17
C ASP A 59 -15.30 -1.22 25.66
N GLY A 60 -14.85 -0.27 26.47
CA GLY A 60 -15.16 -0.21 27.91
C GLY A 60 -16.62 0.09 28.26
N GLN A 61 -17.50 0.28 27.28
CA GLN A 61 -18.94 0.53 27.45
C GLN A 61 -19.77 -0.72 27.13
N PHE A 62 -19.13 -1.89 27.07
CA PHE A 62 -19.77 -3.16 26.74
C PHE A 62 -20.41 -3.14 25.34
N ARG A 63 -19.81 -2.46 24.36
CA ARG A 63 -20.29 -2.47 22.97
C ARG A 63 -19.50 -3.41 22.08
N LEU A 64 -20.20 -4.05 21.14
CA LEU A 64 -19.61 -4.81 20.03
C LEU A 64 -19.44 -3.86 18.84
N LEU A 65 -18.20 -3.56 18.47
CA LEU A 65 -17.89 -2.52 17.48
C LEU A 65 -17.57 -3.09 16.08
N SER A 66 -16.90 -4.23 16.01
CA SER A 66 -16.57 -4.89 14.72
C SER A 66 -16.12 -6.34 14.92
N THR A 67 -16.23 -7.18 13.89
CA THR A 67 -15.66 -8.53 13.86
C THR A 67 -14.79 -8.74 12.62
N LEU A 68 -13.63 -9.37 12.82
CA LEU A 68 -12.58 -9.54 11.82
C LEU A 68 -12.33 -11.02 11.56
N GLU A 69 -12.07 -11.32 10.29
CA GLU A 69 -11.58 -12.60 9.79
C GLU A 69 -10.22 -12.36 9.10
N CYS A 70 -9.17 -13.00 9.58
CA CYS A 70 -7.82 -12.93 9.01
C CYS A 70 -7.62 -14.07 8.01
N LYS A 71 -6.86 -13.82 6.94
CA LYS A 71 -6.48 -14.87 5.98
C LYS A 71 -5.00 -14.77 5.66
N ARG A 72 -4.30 -15.92 5.70
CA ARG A 72 -2.88 -16.00 5.31
C ARG A 72 -2.67 -15.76 3.81
N ALA A 73 -1.42 -15.54 3.42
CA ALA A 73 -1.05 -15.19 2.04
C ALA A 73 -1.16 -16.38 1.07
N ASP A 74 -0.88 -17.59 1.53
CA ASP A 74 -0.87 -18.86 0.79
C ASP A 74 -2.17 -19.64 1.02
N ILE A 75 -3.29 -19.00 0.70
CA ILE A 75 -4.64 -19.55 0.89
C ILE A 75 -5.29 -19.97 -0.43
N GLY A 76 -5.97 -21.12 -0.40
CA GLY A 76 -6.76 -21.61 -1.53
C GLY A 76 -8.15 -20.96 -1.62
N VAL A 77 -8.81 -21.09 -2.78
CA VAL A 77 -10.15 -20.51 -3.01
C VAL A 77 -11.18 -20.97 -1.97
N THR A 78 -11.17 -22.25 -1.60
CA THR A 78 -12.14 -22.82 -0.66
C THR A 78 -12.03 -22.19 0.73
N GLU A 79 -10.81 -22.01 1.22
CA GLU A 79 -10.57 -21.41 2.54
C GLU A 79 -10.90 -19.91 2.52
N TYR A 80 -10.62 -19.21 1.42
CA TYR A 80 -10.99 -17.80 1.26
C TYR A 80 -12.52 -17.61 1.22
N VAL A 81 -13.23 -18.43 0.44
CA VAL A 81 -14.70 -18.42 0.38
C VAL A 81 -15.33 -18.80 1.72
N ARG A 82 -14.73 -19.73 2.47
CA ARG A 82 -15.16 -20.04 3.84
C ARG A 82 -15.05 -18.82 4.75
N GLY A 83 -13.95 -18.07 4.66
CA GLY A 83 -13.79 -16.81 5.38
C GLY A 83 -14.89 -15.80 5.04
N ILE A 84 -15.23 -15.65 3.76
CA ILE A 84 -16.37 -14.81 3.34
C ILE A 84 -17.69 -15.32 3.93
N GLY A 85 -17.90 -16.64 3.96
CA GLY A 85 -19.05 -17.26 4.58
C GLY A 85 -19.19 -16.91 6.07
N GLN A 86 -18.08 -16.88 6.81
CA GLN A 86 -18.07 -16.42 8.21
C GLN A 86 -18.47 -14.95 8.33
N LEU A 87 -18.03 -14.07 7.43
CA LEU A 87 -18.44 -12.66 7.42
C LEU A 87 -19.96 -12.49 7.24
N PHE A 88 -20.60 -13.30 6.38
CA PHE A 88 -22.06 -13.33 6.27
C PHE A 88 -22.74 -13.74 7.58
N GLN A 89 -22.13 -14.65 8.34
CA GLN A 89 -22.64 -15.02 9.66
C GLN A 89 -22.47 -13.90 10.67
N TYR A 90 -21.36 -13.18 10.67
CA TYR A 90 -21.15 -12.02 11.56
C TYR A 90 -22.13 -10.87 11.25
N GLU A 91 -22.41 -10.60 9.97
CA GLU A 91 -23.45 -9.64 9.56
C GLU A 91 -24.83 -10.08 10.09
N TYR A 92 -25.18 -11.35 9.94
CA TYR A 92 -26.40 -11.91 10.51
C TYR A 92 -26.46 -11.80 12.05
N PHE A 93 -25.35 -12.04 12.76
CA PHE A 93 -25.31 -11.89 14.21
C PHE A 93 -25.59 -10.45 14.65
N PHE A 94 -25.04 -9.47 13.94
CA PHE A 94 -25.37 -8.07 14.16
C PHE A 94 -26.87 -7.79 13.92
N GLU A 95 -27.41 -8.21 12.76
CA GLU A 95 -28.82 -7.99 12.40
C GLU A 95 -29.80 -8.59 13.41
N GLN A 96 -29.45 -9.74 13.99
CA GLN A 96 -30.26 -10.45 14.99
C GLN A 96 -29.88 -10.13 16.44
N LYS A 97 -28.95 -9.20 16.67
CA LYS A 97 -28.44 -8.82 18.01
C LYS A 97 -27.91 -10.01 18.82
N ILE A 98 -27.19 -10.93 18.17
CA ILE A 98 -26.61 -12.15 18.77
C ILE A 98 -25.20 -11.85 19.28
N SER A 99 -25.05 -11.72 20.59
CA SER A 99 -23.74 -11.52 21.22
C SER A 99 -22.93 -12.83 21.30
N PRO A 100 -21.59 -12.75 21.27
CA PRO A 100 -20.74 -13.93 21.43
C PRO A 100 -20.81 -14.47 22.86
N ARG A 101 -20.47 -15.75 23.04
CA ARG A 101 -20.62 -16.47 24.32
C ARG A 101 -19.83 -15.84 25.46
N LYS A 102 -18.58 -15.41 25.18
CA LYS A 102 -17.69 -14.76 26.16
C LYS A 102 -18.18 -13.37 26.59
N PHE A 103 -18.98 -12.71 25.75
CA PHE A 103 -19.41 -11.32 25.94
C PHE A 103 -20.93 -11.20 25.79
N SER A 104 -21.66 -12.08 26.49
CA SER A 104 -23.13 -12.14 26.43
C SER A 104 -23.83 -10.85 26.86
N GLU A 105 -23.15 -10.04 27.67
CA GLU A 105 -23.58 -8.75 28.18
C GLU A 105 -23.25 -7.59 27.23
N TYR A 106 -22.40 -7.82 26.22
CA TYR A 106 -22.04 -6.78 25.26
C TYR A 106 -23.14 -6.67 24.20
N LEU A 107 -23.43 -5.45 23.76
CA LEU A 107 -24.51 -5.17 22.83
C LEU A 107 -24.01 -4.46 21.58
N TYR A 108 -24.66 -4.73 20.45
CA TYR A 108 -24.52 -3.91 19.25
C TYR A 108 -25.25 -2.57 19.46
N GLU A 109 -24.64 -1.48 18.97
CA GLU A 109 -25.26 -0.15 19.07
C GLU A 109 -26.41 0.00 18.06
N GLU A 110 -27.56 0.45 18.55
CA GLU A 110 -28.76 0.60 17.72
C GLU A 110 -28.65 1.81 16.79
N GLY A 111 -29.01 1.63 15.52
CA GLY A 111 -28.99 2.68 14.50
C GLY A 111 -27.60 3.02 13.96
N LYS A 112 -26.55 2.30 14.38
CA LYS A 112 -25.19 2.45 13.87
C LYS A 112 -24.84 1.36 12.87
N GLU A 113 -24.09 1.72 11.83
CA GLU A 113 -23.54 0.74 10.88
C GLU A 113 -22.48 -0.12 11.58
N TYR A 114 -22.62 -1.44 11.49
CA TYR A 114 -21.64 -2.39 11.98
C TYR A 114 -20.75 -2.85 10.84
N ASN A 115 -19.44 -2.71 11.00
CA ASN A 115 -18.47 -3.14 10.00
C ASN A 115 -17.88 -4.49 10.36
N THR A 116 -17.91 -5.41 9.40
CA THR A 116 -17.11 -6.65 9.44
C THR A 116 -15.86 -6.44 8.59
N ALA A 117 -14.80 -7.19 8.84
CA ALA A 117 -13.59 -7.06 8.04
C ALA A 117 -12.96 -8.40 7.68
N ILE A 118 -12.49 -8.49 6.44
CA ILE A 118 -11.51 -9.50 6.06
C ILE A 118 -10.14 -8.84 5.97
N VAL A 119 -9.17 -9.39 6.70
CA VAL A 119 -7.83 -8.83 6.84
C VAL A 119 -6.83 -9.75 6.15
N ILE A 120 -6.08 -9.20 5.20
CA ILE A 120 -5.07 -9.94 4.41
C ILE A 120 -3.69 -9.27 4.50
N PRO A 121 -2.60 -10.04 4.44
CA PRO A 121 -1.27 -9.47 4.39
C PRO A 121 -0.90 -9.02 2.96
N SER A 122 -0.01 -8.04 2.82
CA SER A 122 0.41 -7.49 1.52
C SER A 122 1.07 -8.49 0.55
N ASN A 123 1.63 -9.60 1.05
CA ASN A 123 2.18 -10.67 0.22
C ASN A 123 1.11 -11.64 -0.31
N PHE A 124 -0.17 -11.45 0.04
CA PHE A 124 -1.29 -12.24 -0.46
C PHE A 124 -1.28 -12.35 -1.99
N TYR A 125 -1.17 -11.23 -2.70
CA TYR A 125 -1.19 -11.18 -4.17
C TYR A 125 -0.05 -11.97 -4.84
N LYS A 126 1.12 -12.01 -4.21
CA LYS A 126 2.27 -12.77 -4.72
C LYS A 126 2.07 -14.28 -4.55
N ASN A 127 1.37 -14.68 -3.49
CA ASN A 127 1.27 -16.07 -3.05
C ASN A 127 -0.05 -16.74 -3.47
N THR A 128 -0.96 -16.01 -4.10
CA THR A 128 -2.25 -16.54 -4.55
C THR A 128 -2.61 -16.10 -5.96
N LYS A 129 -3.45 -16.91 -6.62
CA LYS A 129 -4.04 -16.61 -7.93
C LYS A 129 -5.47 -16.05 -7.82
N LEU A 130 -5.94 -15.81 -6.60
CA LEU A 130 -7.30 -15.33 -6.35
C LEU A 130 -7.43 -13.87 -6.79
N ASN A 131 -8.47 -13.59 -7.56
CA ASN A 131 -8.91 -12.23 -7.83
C ASN A 131 -9.99 -11.84 -6.81
N ILE A 132 -9.60 -11.11 -5.77
CA ILE A 132 -10.52 -10.70 -4.70
C ILE A 132 -11.68 -9.83 -5.21
N GLY A 133 -11.52 -9.13 -6.35
CA GLY A 133 -12.59 -8.33 -6.94
C GLY A 133 -13.76 -9.16 -7.52
N LEU A 134 -13.54 -10.45 -7.79
CA LEU A 134 -14.55 -11.34 -8.39
C LEU A 134 -15.41 -12.08 -7.35
N PHE A 135 -15.18 -11.86 -6.05
CA PHE A 135 -16.01 -12.45 -5.00
C PHE A 135 -17.13 -11.50 -4.58
N LYS A 136 -18.22 -12.09 -4.10
CA LYS A 136 -19.29 -11.37 -3.44
C LYS A 136 -19.01 -11.31 -1.94
N TYR A 137 -19.16 -10.14 -1.35
CA TYR A 137 -19.00 -9.89 0.09
C TYR A 137 -20.32 -9.42 0.71
N PRO A 138 -20.51 -9.60 2.03
CA PRO A 138 -21.55 -8.91 2.80
C PRO A 138 -21.47 -7.38 2.64
N LYS A 139 -22.57 -6.66 2.89
CA LYS A 139 -22.59 -5.20 2.71
C LYS A 139 -21.75 -4.48 3.75
N SER A 140 -21.73 -5.00 4.97
CA SER A 140 -20.93 -4.52 6.11
C SER A 140 -19.43 -4.76 5.95
N THR A 141 -18.99 -5.54 4.96
CA THR A 141 -17.61 -6.00 4.90
C THR A 141 -16.66 -4.98 4.29
N LYS A 142 -15.60 -4.70 5.04
CA LYS A 142 -14.40 -3.98 4.63
C LYS A 142 -13.29 -4.97 4.31
N ILE A 143 -12.52 -4.71 3.26
CA ILE A 143 -11.32 -5.50 2.96
C ILE A 143 -10.11 -4.68 3.38
N ILE A 144 -9.33 -5.21 4.31
CA ILE A 144 -8.18 -4.52 4.89
C ILE A 144 -6.91 -5.25 4.48
N GLU A 145 -5.95 -4.51 3.93
CA GLU A 145 -4.61 -5.01 3.66
C GLU A 145 -3.63 -4.45 4.69
N ILE A 146 -2.78 -5.33 5.24
CA ILE A 146 -1.68 -4.98 6.13
C ILE A 146 -0.36 -5.19 5.41
N ASN A 147 0.40 -4.11 5.27
CA ASN A 147 1.77 -4.19 4.79
C ASN A 147 2.68 -4.73 5.89
N LEU A 148 3.21 -5.94 5.72
CA LEU A 148 3.97 -6.62 6.78
C LEU A 148 5.30 -5.94 7.11
N ALA A 149 5.93 -5.27 6.13
CA ALA A 149 7.21 -4.60 6.32
C ALA A 149 7.02 -3.24 7.04
N SER A 150 6.06 -2.44 6.58
CA SER A 150 5.84 -1.08 7.13
C SER A 150 4.83 -1.01 8.27
N LYS A 151 4.07 -2.09 8.51
CA LYS A 151 2.90 -2.17 9.40
C LYS A 151 1.74 -1.24 9.02
N ASN A 152 1.78 -0.68 7.82
CA ASN A 152 0.73 0.18 7.30
C ASN A 152 -0.56 -0.63 7.04
N VAL A 153 -1.70 -0.01 7.33
CA VAL A 153 -3.02 -0.60 7.19
C VAL A 153 -3.83 0.25 6.21
N ARG A 154 -4.44 -0.37 5.21
CA ARG A 154 -5.31 0.32 4.26
C ARG A 154 -6.58 -0.45 3.94
N GLU A 155 -7.64 0.28 3.62
CA GLU A 155 -8.84 -0.28 3.01
C GLU A 155 -8.61 -0.50 1.50
N ILE A 156 -8.97 -1.69 1.02
CA ILE A 156 -9.16 -1.94 -0.41
C ILE A 156 -10.61 -1.57 -0.72
N ASP A 157 -10.81 -0.33 -1.13
CA ASP A 157 -12.14 0.21 -1.38
C ASP A 157 -12.85 -0.46 -2.57
N ARG A 158 -14.15 -0.20 -2.68
CA ARG A 158 -14.98 -0.78 -3.75
C ARG A 158 -14.46 -0.45 -5.14
N LYS A 159 -13.90 0.75 -5.34
CA LYS A 159 -13.39 1.18 -6.64
C LYS A 159 -12.16 0.36 -7.04
N LEU A 160 -11.23 0.15 -6.12
CA LEU A 160 -10.05 -0.70 -6.32
C LEU A 160 -10.47 -2.16 -6.54
N LEU A 161 -11.49 -2.65 -5.82
CA LEU A 161 -12.04 -3.98 -6.07
C LEU A 161 -12.65 -4.12 -7.46
N ASP A 162 -13.42 -3.14 -7.91
CA ASP A 162 -14.00 -3.14 -9.25
C ASP A 162 -12.90 -3.02 -10.34
N GLU A 163 -11.82 -2.29 -10.08
CA GLU A 163 -10.63 -2.24 -10.94
C GLU A 163 -9.90 -3.59 -10.97
N LEU A 164 -9.82 -4.31 -9.85
CA LEU A 164 -9.27 -5.67 -9.79
C LEU A 164 -10.18 -6.67 -10.52
N ALA A 165 -11.50 -6.55 -10.38
CA ALA A 165 -12.49 -7.40 -11.02
C ALA A 165 -12.47 -7.27 -12.55
N LYS A 166 -12.21 -6.07 -13.08
CA LYS A 166 -12.10 -5.79 -14.52
C LYS A 166 -10.83 -6.34 -15.16
N LYS A 167 -9.84 -6.77 -14.36
CA LYS A 167 -8.59 -7.30 -14.91
C LYS A 167 -8.86 -8.67 -15.53
N ASP A 168 -8.46 -8.79 -16.78
CA ASP A 168 -8.54 -10.03 -17.54
C ASP A 168 -7.74 -11.14 -16.83
N SER A 169 -8.16 -12.39 -17.05
CA SER A 169 -7.43 -13.62 -16.73
C SER A 169 -5.97 -13.63 -17.23
N ASN A 170 -5.63 -12.76 -18.18
CA ASN A 170 -4.31 -12.57 -18.75
C ASN A 170 -3.41 -11.57 -17.99
N THR A 171 -3.87 -10.99 -16.87
CA THR A 171 -3.06 -10.14 -16.00
C THR A 171 -2.82 -10.82 -14.65
N ILE A 172 -1.60 -10.73 -14.13
CA ILE A 172 -1.23 -11.18 -12.79
C ILE A 172 -0.77 -10.01 -11.93
N ALA A 173 -1.06 -10.06 -10.64
CA ALA A 173 -0.60 -9.06 -9.68
C ALA A 173 0.55 -9.62 -8.85
N ILE A 174 1.71 -8.98 -8.88
CA ILE A 174 2.81 -9.26 -7.94
C ILE A 174 2.79 -8.34 -6.71
N SER A 175 1.99 -7.27 -6.80
CA SER A 175 1.73 -6.28 -5.76
C SER A 175 0.42 -5.55 -6.11
N SER A 176 -0.29 -5.10 -5.09
CA SER A 176 -1.57 -4.40 -5.20
C SER A 176 -1.42 -2.88 -5.23
N TYR A 177 -0.20 -2.36 -5.02
CA TYR A 177 0.07 -0.94 -4.89
C TYR A 177 0.33 -0.27 -6.24
N TYR A 178 -0.39 0.83 -6.51
CA TYR A 178 -0.09 1.72 -7.62
C TYR A 178 1.06 2.66 -7.23
N LEU A 179 2.26 2.43 -7.78
CA LEU A 179 3.42 3.30 -7.56
C LEU A 179 4.24 3.39 -8.86
N ARG A 180 3.88 4.30 -9.75
CA ARG A 180 4.57 4.54 -11.03
C ARG A 180 4.23 5.92 -11.60
N ASP A 181 4.86 6.28 -12.71
CA ASP A 181 4.70 7.51 -13.49
C ASP A 181 5.23 8.81 -12.83
N ASN A 182 5.65 8.73 -11.56
CA ASN A 182 6.26 9.82 -10.79
C ASN A 182 7.55 9.36 -10.08
N ARG A 183 8.39 10.33 -9.71
CA ARG A 183 9.59 10.11 -8.89
C ARG A 183 9.25 9.98 -7.40
N ILE A 184 10.12 9.32 -6.65
CA ILE A 184 9.91 9.08 -5.21
C ILE A 184 9.84 10.39 -4.43
N PHE A 185 10.71 11.34 -4.77
CA PHE A 185 10.70 12.65 -4.12
C PHE A 185 9.42 13.47 -4.37
N GLU A 186 8.67 13.21 -5.44
CA GLU A 186 7.40 13.90 -5.70
C GLU A 186 6.31 13.42 -4.72
N TYR A 187 6.28 12.12 -4.40
CA TYR A 187 5.40 11.59 -3.35
C TYR A 187 5.75 12.19 -1.99
N PHE A 188 7.04 12.32 -1.69
CA PHE A 188 7.54 12.95 -0.48
C PHE A 188 7.11 14.42 -0.37
N ILE A 189 7.32 15.21 -1.43
CA ILE A 189 6.92 16.62 -1.49
C ILE A 189 5.41 16.78 -1.25
N ALA A 190 4.59 15.96 -1.90
CA ALA A 190 3.13 16.02 -1.72
C ALA A 190 2.70 15.66 -0.28
N LEU A 191 3.35 14.68 0.35
CA LEU A 191 3.07 14.36 1.77
C LEU A 191 3.46 15.50 2.70
N LYS A 192 4.63 16.11 2.51
CA LYS A 192 5.06 17.29 3.27
C LYS A 192 4.12 18.47 3.07
N TYR A 193 3.60 18.65 1.86
CA TYR A 193 2.60 19.68 1.56
C TYR A 193 1.30 19.45 2.34
N ILE A 194 0.76 18.23 2.34
CA ILE A 194 -0.46 17.91 3.11
C ILE A 194 -0.21 18.07 4.61
N GLN A 195 0.96 17.65 5.11
CA GLN A 195 1.36 17.86 6.50
C GLN A 195 1.38 19.36 6.86
N TYR A 196 1.97 20.19 6.00
CA TYR A 196 2.00 21.64 6.18
C TYR A 196 0.59 22.24 6.23
N TRP A 197 -0.31 21.80 5.35
CA TRP A 197 -1.69 22.25 5.38
C TRP A 197 -2.38 21.93 6.72
N HIS A 198 -2.15 20.74 7.30
CA HIS A 198 -2.67 20.37 8.62
C HIS A 198 -2.10 21.23 9.75
N LEU A 199 -0.85 21.67 9.63
CA LEU A 199 -0.25 22.60 10.60
C LEU A 199 -0.91 23.98 10.56
N LEU A 200 -1.30 24.45 9.37
CA LEU A 200 -2.01 25.71 9.20
C LEU A 200 -3.50 25.63 9.58
N ASN A 201 -4.09 24.44 9.51
CA ASN A 201 -5.52 24.21 9.70
C ASN A 201 -5.76 23.14 10.78
N PRO A 202 -5.31 23.35 12.03
CA PRO A 202 -5.38 22.35 13.08
C PRO A 202 -6.82 21.93 13.36
N GLY A 203 -7.09 20.63 13.29
CA GLY A 203 -8.42 20.08 13.55
C GLY A 203 -9.43 20.26 12.41
N SER A 204 -9.03 20.82 11.26
CA SER A 204 -9.91 20.92 10.11
C SER A 204 -10.36 19.55 9.63
N ASN A 205 -11.65 19.46 9.30
CA ASN A 205 -12.29 18.26 8.77
C ASN A 205 -12.76 18.46 7.32
N GLU A 206 -12.30 19.54 6.68
CA GLU A 206 -12.60 19.89 5.30
C GLU A 206 -11.92 18.94 4.32
N ILE A 207 -12.52 18.72 3.15
CA ILE A 207 -11.90 17.92 2.09
C ILE A 207 -10.83 18.77 1.39
N LEU A 208 -9.58 18.30 1.34
CA LEU A 208 -8.54 19.01 0.59
C LEU A 208 -8.82 18.90 -0.91
N ASN A 209 -8.99 20.05 -1.54
CA ASN A 209 -9.26 20.12 -2.97
C ASN A 209 -8.01 19.72 -3.78
N ARG A 210 -8.07 18.54 -4.41
CA ARG A 210 -6.96 18.02 -5.23
C ARG A 210 -6.50 19.00 -6.32
N LYS A 211 -7.41 19.68 -7.02
CA LYS A 211 -7.04 20.63 -8.08
C LYS A 211 -6.20 21.79 -7.54
N LYS A 212 -6.61 22.35 -6.39
CA LYS A 212 -5.86 23.42 -5.72
C LYS A 212 -4.47 22.93 -5.29
N MET A 213 -4.40 21.73 -4.70
CA MET A 213 -3.10 21.14 -4.34
C MET A 213 -2.20 20.91 -5.56
N GLU A 214 -2.75 20.42 -6.68
CA GLU A 214 -2.01 20.25 -7.93
C GLU A 214 -1.49 21.60 -8.47
N GLU A 215 -2.29 22.66 -8.43
CA GLU A 215 -1.89 24.01 -8.84
C GLU A 215 -0.75 24.57 -7.98
N HIS A 216 -0.81 24.33 -6.67
CA HIS A 216 0.25 24.70 -5.74
C HIS A 216 1.54 23.92 -6.03
N LEU A 217 1.44 22.59 -6.10
CA LEU A 217 2.58 21.72 -6.32
C LEU A 217 3.23 21.95 -7.69
N LYS A 218 2.48 22.43 -8.71
CA LYS A 218 3.05 22.84 -10.00
C LYS A 218 4.13 23.92 -9.89
N LYS A 219 4.13 24.73 -8.83
CA LYS A 219 5.18 25.75 -8.61
C LYS A 219 6.55 25.13 -8.31
N THR A 220 6.59 23.86 -7.89
CA THR A 220 7.85 23.15 -7.61
C THR A 220 8.62 22.73 -8.87
N GLU A 221 7.99 22.78 -10.05
CA GLU A 221 8.62 22.49 -11.35
C GLU A 221 9.38 21.16 -11.40
N THR A 222 8.83 20.12 -10.76
CA THR A 222 9.47 18.79 -10.76
C THR A 222 9.55 18.16 -12.15
N ILE A 223 10.32 17.08 -12.28
CA ILE A 223 10.48 16.35 -13.55
C ILE A 223 9.12 15.93 -14.13
N ASN A 224 8.19 15.48 -13.28
CA ASN A 224 6.85 15.05 -13.69
C ASN A 224 5.77 16.04 -13.22
N ASN A 225 6.05 17.35 -13.27
CA ASN A 225 5.19 18.42 -12.75
C ASN A 225 3.74 18.45 -13.31
N GLY A 226 3.51 17.86 -14.48
CA GLY A 226 2.16 17.73 -15.07
C GLY A 226 1.32 16.60 -14.45
N ASN A 227 1.94 15.72 -13.66
CA ASN A 227 1.37 14.45 -13.22
C ASN A 227 1.05 14.40 -11.71
N TRP A 228 0.86 15.54 -11.03
CA TRP A 228 0.51 15.58 -9.61
C TRP A 228 -0.76 14.77 -9.26
N ARG A 229 -1.70 14.66 -10.19
CA ARG A 229 -2.86 13.77 -10.05
C ARG A 229 -2.44 12.33 -9.71
N ASN A 230 -1.43 11.81 -10.40
CA ASN A 230 -0.94 10.45 -10.18
C ASN A 230 -0.25 10.31 -8.83
N VAL A 231 0.43 11.36 -8.35
CA VAL A 231 0.97 11.41 -6.98
C VAL A 231 -0.14 11.21 -5.95
N PHE A 232 -1.25 11.93 -6.06
CA PHE A 232 -2.37 11.76 -5.11
C PHE A 232 -3.05 10.39 -5.23
N ILE A 233 -3.12 9.81 -6.43
CA ILE A 233 -3.60 8.42 -6.61
C ILE A 233 -2.65 7.45 -5.89
N THR A 234 -1.34 7.62 -6.04
CA THR A 234 -0.33 6.80 -5.35
C THR A 234 -0.45 6.94 -3.84
N LEU A 235 -0.52 8.15 -3.29
CA LEU A 235 -0.63 8.35 -1.83
C LEU A 235 -1.89 7.70 -1.25
N ALA A 236 -3.03 7.80 -1.94
CA ALA A 236 -4.26 7.11 -1.56
C ALA A 236 -4.12 5.59 -1.70
N SER A 237 -3.53 5.09 -2.80
CA SER A 237 -3.27 3.66 -3.00
C SER A 237 -2.35 3.09 -1.92
N LEU A 238 -1.40 3.87 -1.42
CA LEU A 238 -0.52 3.45 -0.34
C LEU A 238 -1.19 3.57 1.03
N GLY A 239 -2.43 4.04 1.15
CA GLY A 239 -3.10 4.24 2.43
C GLY A 239 -2.54 5.40 3.26
N PHE A 240 -1.76 6.30 2.65
CA PHE A 240 -1.20 7.46 3.35
C PHE A 240 -2.18 8.62 3.46
N THR A 241 -3.23 8.61 2.63
CA THR A 241 -4.30 9.60 2.69
C THR A 241 -5.68 8.96 2.74
N ASP A 242 -6.59 9.57 3.50
CA ASP A 242 -7.99 9.15 3.58
C ASP A 242 -8.85 9.68 2.40
N ASN A 243 -10.17 9.44 2.46
CA ASN A 243 -11.13 9.91 1.45
C ASN A 243 -11.29 11.44 1.40
N LYS A 244 -10.84 12.18 2.43
CA LYS A 244 -10.77 13.65 2.47
C LYS A 244 -9.42 14.19 2.02
N ASN A 245 -8.50 13.30 1.63
CA ASN A 245 -7.10 13.58 1.32
C ASN A 245 -6.30 14.09 2.52
N HIS A 246 -6.73 13.78 3.75
CA HIS A 246 -5.94 14.00 4.96
C HIS A 246 -4.95 12.87 5.18
N LEU A 247 -3.87 13.16 5.91
CA LEU A 247 -2.93 12.12 6.30
C LEU A 247 -3.59 11.13 7.28
N THR A 248 -3.48 9.85 6.96
CA THR A 248 -3.75 8.76 7.92
C THR A 248 -2.65 8.71 8.98
N SER A 249 -2.78 7.85 10.00
CA SER A 249 -1.69 7.65 10.96
C SER A 249 -0.38 7.21 10.28
N SER A 250 -0.46 6.33 9.29
CA SER A 250 0.70 5.92 8.49
C SER A 250 1.21 7.05 7.58
N GLY A 251 0.32 7.83 6.98
CA GLY A 251 0.72 9.02 6.21
C GLY A 251 1.47 10.05 7.04
N ARG A 252 1.05 10.29 8.29
CA ARG A 252 1.75 11.17 9.24
C ARG A 252 3.14 10.64 9.57
N LYS A 253 3.29 9.33 9.83
CA LYS A 253 4.58 8.68 10.08
C LYS A 253 5.52 8.86 8.90
N MET A 254 5.06 8.57 7.69
CA MET A 254 5.85 8.77 6.46
C MET A 254 6.23 10.23 6.24
N ALA A 255 5.32 11.16 6.52
CA ALA A 255 5.59 12.59 6.41
C ALA A 255 6.57 13.13 7.47
N MET A 256 6.85 12.39 8.55
CA MET A 256 7.86 12.80 9.55
C MET A 256 9.29 12.41 9.16
N MET A 257 9.46 11.43 8.27
CA MET A 257 10.77 10.97 7.81
C MET A 257 11.51 12.05 7.01
N ASP A 258 12.83 11.88 6.90
CA ASP A 258 13.61 12.54 5.84
C ASP A 258 13.40 11.82 4.49
N LEU A 259 13.86 12.43 3.40
CA LEU A 259 13.67 11.88 2.06
C LEU A 259 14.31 10.49 1.90
N SER A 260 15.48 10.27 2.50
CA SER A 260 16.22 9.01 2.34
C SER A 260 15.57 7.86 3.09
N GLU A 261 15.11 8.09 4.32
CA GLU A 261 14.32 7.14 5.10
C GLU A 261 12.99 6.85 4.42
N PHE A 262 12.29 7.88 3.96
CA PHE A 262 11.05 7.74 3.20
C PHE A 262 11.24 6.87 1.95
N SER A 263 12.30 7.14 1.19
CA SER A 263 12.62 6.41 -0.04
C SER A 263 12.99 4.96 0.24
N TYR A 264 13.75 4.69 1.31
CA TYR A 264 14.04 3.33 1.77
C TYR A 264 12.75 2.59 2.17
N THR A 265 11.89 3.21 2.98
CA THR A 265 10.62 2.58 3.40
C THR A 265 9.73 2.29 2.20
N LEU A 266 9.68 3.16 1.20
CA LEU A 266 8.96 2.87 -0.05
C LEU A 266 9.58 1.71 -0.83
N PHE A 267 10.91 1.64 -0.88
CA PHE A 267 11.63 0.53 -1.51
C PHE A 267 11.24 -0.80 -0.85
N ASP A 268 11.50 -0.92 0.44
CA ASP A 268 11.37 -2.13 1.23
C ASP A 268 9.91 -2.63 1.29
N ALA A 269 8.96 -1.72 1.51
CA ALA A 269 7.59 -2.12 1.77
C ALA A 269 6.70 -2.23 0.52
N TYR A 270 7.01 -1.55 -0.59
CA TYR A 270 6.05 -1.40 -1.70
C TYR A 270 6.64 -1.67 -3.08
N ILE A 271 7.90 -1.31 -3.29
CA ILE A 271 8.54 -1.27 -4.60
C ILE A 271 9.38 -2.52 -4.87
N GLU A 272 9.92 -3.15 -3.81
CA GLU A 272 10.79 -4.33 -3.87
C GLU A 272 10.37 -5.38 -4.92
N PRO A 273 9.09 -5.79 -5.00
CA PRO A 273 8.67 -6.84 -5.93
C PRO A 273 8.94 -6.48 -7.40
N TYR A 274 8.73 -5.22 -7.78
CA TYR A 274 8.94 -4.74 -9.16
C TYR A 274 10.44 -4.62 -9.49
N ILE A 275 11.23 -4.12 -8.54
CA ILE A 275 12.68 -3.95 -8.71
C ILE A 275 13.36 -5.31 -8.87
N LYS A 276 12.91 -6.32 -8.10
CA LYS A 276 13.43 -7.67 -8.17
C LYS A 276 13.27 -8.29 -9.56
N VAL A 277 12.08 -8.14 -10.15
CA VAL A 277 11.80 -8.60 -11.52
C VAL A 277 12.69 -7.86 -12.52
N LEU A 278 12.75 -6.53 -12.46
CA LEU A 278 13.54 -5.75 -13.40
C LEU A 278 15.04 -6.02 -13.30
N LEU A 279 15.60 -6.10 -12.09
CA LEU A 279 17.01 -6.42 -11.88
C LEU A 279 17.35 -7.83 -12.34
N ALA A 280 16.46 -8.82 -12.13
CA ALA A 280 16.67 -10.17 -12.63
C ALA A 280 16.80 -10.16 -14.17
N ILE A 281 15.88 -9.49 -14.88
CA ILE A 281 15.95 -9.38 -16.34
C ILE A 281 17.23 -8.67 -16.79
N LEU A 282 17.60 -7.55 -16.15
CA LEU A 282 18.82 -6.82 -16.50
C LEU A 282 20.08 -7.67 -16.26
N ASN A 283 20.19 -8.33 -15.11
CA ASN A 283 21.36 -9.15 -14.77
C ASN A 283 21.50 -10.37 -15.68
N ASN A 284 20.39 -11.05 -16.00
CA ASN A 284 20.38 -12.24 -16.86
C ASN A 284 20.74 -11.92 -18.33
N ASN A 285 20.64 -10.66 -18.74
CA ASN A 285 20.91 -10.22 -20.12
C ASN A 285 22.11 -9.26 -20.18
N ARG A 286 23.00 -9.32 -19.19
CA ARG A 286 24.22 -8.53 -19.13
C ARG A 286 25.28 -9.13 -20.06
N ASP A 287 25.85 -8.31 -20.93
CA ASP A 287 26.97 -8.69 -21.79
C ASP A 287 28.20 -8.99 -20.92
N SER A 288 28.80 -10.18 -21.11
CA SER A 288 29.89 -10.68 -20.28
C SER A 288 31.19 -9.88 -20.42
N ASN A 289 31.39 -9.20 -21.55
CA ASN A 289 32.63 -8.48 -21.85
C ASN A 289 32.57 -7.02 -21.39
N THR A 290 31.40 -6.39 -21.52
CA THR A 290 31.20 -4.96 -21.24
C THR A 290 30.48 -4.71 -19.92
N GLY A 291 29.81 -5.72 -19.36
CA GLY A 291 28.96 -5.58 -18.20
C GLY A 291 27.76 -4.67 -18.42
N LYS A 292 27.34 -4.44 -19.67
CA LYS A 292 26.20 -3.59 -20.04
C LYS A 292 25.01 -4.43 -20.49
N VAL A 293 23.81 -3.86 -20.39
CA VAL A 293 22.58 -4.45 -20.90
C VAL A 293 22.07 -3.58 -22.02
N ASN A 294 21.79 -4.15 -23.20
CA ASN A 294 21.24 -3.43 -24.34
C ASN A 294 19.89 -4.03 -24.74
N LEU A 295 18.82 -3.52 -24.13
CA LEU A 295 17.44 -3.95 -24.38
C LEU A 295 16.53 -2.74 -24.52
N SER A 296 15.62 -2.72 -25.47
CA SER A 296 14.52 -1.79 -25.49
C SER A 296 13.56 -2.06 -24.33
N ASN A 297 12.75 -1.07 -23.98
CA ASN A 297 11.73 -1.26 -22.95
C ASN A 297 10.70 -2.33 -23.35
N GLN A 298 10.45 -2.53 -24.65
CA GLN A 298 9.54 -3.58 -25.11
C GLN A 298 10.17 -4.97 -25.00
N GLU A 299 11.47 -5.12 -25.30
CA GLU A 299 12.17 -6.39 -25.08
C GLU A 299 12.21 -6.78 -23.60
N ILE A 300 12.35 -5.80 -22.69
CA ILE A 300 12.23 -6.05 -21.25
C ILE A 300 10.81 -6.53 -20.92
N VAL A 301 9.77 -5.91 -21.48
CA VAL A 301 8.38 -6.35 -21.29
C VAL A 301 8.18 -7.80 -21.74
N GLU A 302 8.61 -8.16 -22.95
CA GLU A 302 8.43 -9.52 -23.45
C GLU A 302 9.15 -10.56 -22.58
N LYS A 303 10.39 -10.27 -22.16
CA LYS A 303 11.14 -11.16 -21.26
C LYS A 303 10.46 -11.34 -19.90
N ILE A 304 9.87 -10.29 -19.34
CA ILE A 304 9.07 -10.39 -18.11
C ILE A 304 7.86 -11.29 -18.37
N LYS A 305 7.13 -11.07 -19.47
CA LYS A 305 5.95 -11.87 -19.79
C LYS A 305 6.29 -13.35 -19.97
N GLU A 306 7.42 -13.68 -20.59
CA GLU A 306 7.93 -15.06 -20.71
C GLU A 306 8.07 -15.73 -19.34
N GLU A 307 8.62 -15.06 -18.34
CA GLU A 307 8.74 -15.57 -16.95
C GLU A 307 7.36 -15.78 -16.28
N TYR A 308 6.34 -15.06 -16.74
CA TYR A 308 4.99 -15.07 -16.18
C TYR A 308 3.96 -15.75 -17.09
N SER A 309 4.39 -16.77 -17.84
CA SER A 309 3.50 -17.57 -18.71
C SER A 309 2.76 -16.74 -19.76
N ASN A 310 3.47 -15.76 -20.34
CA ASN A 310 3.00 -14.79 -21.34
C ASN A 310 1.89 -13.83 -20.86
N LYS A 311 1.68 -13.73 -19.54
CA LYS A 311 0.70 -12.82 -18.93
C LYS A 311 1.30 -11.45 -18.65
N GLU A 312 0.45 -10.44 -18.64
CA GLU A 312 0.82 -9.10 -18.22
C GLU A 312 1.03 -9.06 -16.69
N VAL A 313 2.07 -8.37 -16.24
CA VAL A 313 2.30 -8.04 -14.84
C VAL A 313 1.69 -6.66 -14.55
N LEU A 314 0.73 -6.66 -13.64
CA LEU A 314 0.02 -5.46 -13.19
C LEU A 314 1.00 -4.35 -12.83
N TYR A 315 0.76 -3.15 -13.36
CA TYR A 315 1.56 -1.93 -13.11
C TYR A 315 3.01 -1.99 -13.58
N LEU A 316 3.40 -3.02 -14.34
CA LEU A 316 4.75 -3.20 -14.86
C LEU A 316 4.79 -3.35 -16.38
N THR A 317 3.94 -4.19 -16.98
CA THR A 317 4.02 -4.50 -18.43
C THR A 317 2.83 -4.01 -19.27
N GLU A 318 1.68 -3.70 -18.65
CA GLU A 318 0.39 -3.41 -19.31
C GLU A 318 0.35 -2.20 -20.28
N SER A 319 1.45 -1.46 -20.45
CA SER A 319 1.50 -0.23 -21.24
C SER A 319 2.66 -0.19 -22.25
N LYS A 320 2.91 -1.30 -22.97
CA LYS A 320 3.87 -1.38 -24.10
C LYS A 320 5.23 -0.71 -23.79
N GLY A 321 5.81 -1.06 -22.64
CA GLY A 321 7.10 -0.57 -22.18
C GLY A 321 7.11 0.81 -21.49
N ARG A 322 5.99 1.56 -21.45
CA ARG A 322 5.92 2.85 -20.72
C ARG A 322 6.15 2.67 -19.22
N TYR A 323 5.53 1.66 -18.61
CA TYR A 323 5.65 1.39 -17.17
C TYR A 323 7.06 0.91 -16.81
N VAL A 324 7.66 0.03 -17.61
CA VAL A 324 9.08 -0.31 -17.50
C VAL A 324 9.96 0.95 -17.57
N SER A 325 9.69 1.88 -18.50
CA SER A 325 10.43 3.14 -18.55
C SER A 325 10.30 3.95 -17.27
N SER A 326 9.11 4.01 -16.67
CA SER A 326 8.89 4.70 -15.40
C SER A 326 9.72 4.06 -14.29
N TRP A 327 9.68 2.74 -14.16
CA TRP A 327 10.41 2.01 -13.13
C TRP A 327 11.93 2.15 -13.29
N LEU A 328 12.46 2.02 -14.51
CA LEU A 328 13.88 2.21 -14.78
C LEU A 328 14.34 3.62 -14.40
N ASN A 329 13.50 4.62 -14.64
CA ASN A 329 13.81 5.98 -14.26
C ASN A 329 13.79 6.18 -12.72
N ILE A 330 12.89 5.52 -11.99
CA ILE A 330 12.91 5.49 -10.52
C ILE A 330 14.20 4.80 -10.03
N MET A 331 14.53 3.65 -10.60
CA MET A 331 15.76 2.91 -10.29
C MET A 331 17.02 3.74 -10.52
N ARG A 332 17.05 4.60 -11.55
CA ARG A 332 18.19 5.47 -11.86
C ARG A 332 18.25 6.70 -10.97
N ASP A 333 17.17 7.46 -10.91
CA ASP A 333 17.21 8.83 -10.38
C ASP A 333 16.95 8.91 -8.87
N ASP A 334 16.08 8.04 -8.34
CA ASP A 334 15.72 8.05 -6.92
C ASP A 334 16.60 7.11 -6.11
N TYR A 335 17.02 5.99 -6.74
CA TYR A 335 17.69 4.91 -6.05
C TYR A 335 19.12 4.62 -6.50
N GLY A 336 19.56 5.02 -7.70
CA GLY A 336 20.92 4.77 -8.20
C GLY A 336 21.26 3.31 -8.57
N PHE A 337 20.29 2.40 -8.64
CA PHE A 337 20.51 0.97 -8.93
C PHE A 337 21.05 0.73 -10.35
N VAL A 338 20.61 1.55 -11.29
CA VAL A 338 20.96 1.46 -12.71
C VAL A 338 21.33 2.83 -13.24
N ASP A 339 22.10 2.86 -14.31
CA ASP A 339 22.52 4.09 -14.96
C ASP A 339 22.35 3.99 -16.48
N PHE A 340 21.79 5.04 -17.07
CA PHE A 340 21.56 5.15 -18.50
C PHE A 340 21.24 6.59 -18.92
N LYS A 341 21.64 6.93 -20.15
CA LYS A 341 21.28 8.20 -20.78
C LYS A 341 19.81 8.19 -21.24
N PRO A 342 19.11 9.33 -21.21
CA PRO A 342 17.76 9.44 -21.75
C PRO A 342 17.67 8.90 -23.19
N ARG A 343 16.58 8.19 -23.50
CA ARG A 343 16.32 7.57 -24.83
C ARG A 343 17.40 6.57 -25.28
N ASN A 344 18.12 5.95 -24.35
CA ASN A 344 19.14 4.94 -24.64
C ASN A 344 18.73 3.56 -24.08
N ASN A 345 18.94 2.51 -24.87
CA ASN A 345 18.69 1.11 -24.49
C ASN A 345 19.85 0.48 -23.72
N THR A 346 21.04 1.09 -23.77
CA THR A 346 22.22 0.63 -23.06
C THR A 346 22.19 1.11 -21.62
N ARG A 347 22.22 0.17 -20.68
CA ARG A 347 22.15 0.40 -19.24
C ARG A 347 23.29 -0.30 -18.52
N VAL A 348 23.67 0.24 -17.37
CA VAL A 348 24.65 -0.35 -16.45
C VAL A 348 23.96 -0.57 -15.12
N VAL A 349 23.95 -1.81 -14.62
CA VAL A 349 23.59 -2.09 -13.24
C VAL A 349 24.76 -1.69 -12.35
N LYS A 350 24.54 -0.74 -11.43
CA LYS A 350 25.60 -0.18 -10.57
C LYS A 350 25.83 -1.03 -9.33
N TYR A 351 24.75 -1.46 -8.70
CA TYR A 351 24.76 -2.36 -7.56
C TYR A 351 23.40 -3.05 -7.42
N ASP A 352 23.39 -4.11 -6.63
CA ASP A 352 22.18 -4.84 -6.27
C ASP A 352 21.76 -4.43 -4.85
N PRO A 353 20.59 -3.77 -4.66
CA PRO A 353 20.14 -3.36 -3.33
C PRO A 353 19.88 -4.54 -2.39
N PHE A 354 19.66 -5.76 -2.91
CA PHE A 354 19.42 -6.94 -2.10
C PHE A 354 20.67 -7.48 -1.40
N ASN A 355 21.85 -6.98 -1.76
CA ASN A 355 23.13 -7.31 -1.14
C ASN A 355 23.60 -6.25 -0.13
N LEU A 356 22.79 -5.21 0.11
CA LEU A 356 23.14 -4.10 1.00
C LEU A 356 22.36 -4.18 2.31
N SER A 357 22.98 -3.71 3.39
CA SER A 357 22.24 -3.41 4.62
C SER A 357 21.31 -2.21 4.41
N LYS A 358 20.35 -2.03 5.32
CA LYS A 358 19.49 -0.84 5.33
C LYS A 358 20.31 0.45 5.33
N ASP A 359 21.33 0.53 6.18
CA ASP A 359 22.12 1.75 6.37
C ASP A 359 22.96 2.06 5.12
N ASP A 360 23.55 1.04 4.49
CA ASP A 360 24.28 1.18 3.23
C ASP A 360 23.37 1.66 2.10
N LEU A 361 22.16 1.09 2.01
CA LEU A 361 21.19 1.49 0.98
C LEU A 361 20.71 2.93 1.20
N ILE A 362 20.43 3.34 2.44
CA ILE A 362 20.09 4.72 2.78
C ILE A 362 21.23 5.67 2.38
N GLN A 363 22.48 5.29 2.63
CA GLN A 363 23.64 6.10 2.23
C GLN A 363 23.72 6.24 0.70
N LYS A 364 23.46 5.19 -0.06
CA LYS A 364 23.39 5.24 -1.52
C LYS A 364 22.24 6.09 -2.06
N ILE A 365 21.10 6.09 -1.40
CA ILE A 365 19.97 6.96 -1.74
C ILE A 365 20.34 8.43 -1.50
N LYS A 366 21.02 8.75 -0.39
CA LYS A 366 21.47 10.12 -0.09
C LYS A 366 22.45 10.68 -1.13
N GLU A 367 23.21 9.80 -1.79
CA GLU A 367 24.13 10.17 -2.87
C GLU A 367 23.41 10.59 -4.17
N GLN A 368 22.09 10.38 -4.30
CA GLN A 368 21.34 10.74 -5.51
C GLN A 368 21.01 12.24 -5.55
N PRO A 369 21.57 13.03 -6.49
CA PRO A 369 21.49 14.48 -6.44
C PRO A 369 20.17 15.06 -6.98
N ILE A 370 19.41 14.28 -7.77
CA ILE A 370 18.31 14.80 -8.58
C ILE A 370 17.18 15.40 -7.74
N ALA A 371 16.85 14.78 -6.61
CA ALA A 371 15.77 15.25 -5.74
C ALA A 371 16.09 16.57 -5.03
N LYS A 372 17.38 16.88 -4.81
CA LYS A 372 17.83 17.97 -3.94
C LYS A 372 17.26 19.32 -4.37
N GLN A 373 17.42 19.68 -5.65
CA GLN A 373 16.96 20.97 -6.17
C GLN A 373 15.43 21.16 -6.03
N TYR A 374 14.66 20.08 -6.18
CA TYR A 374 13.20 20.14 -6.12
C TYR A 374 12.70 20.24 -4.68
N CYS A 375 13.33 19.50 -3.76
CA CYS A 375 13.05 19.62 -2.33
C CYS A 375 13.43 21.01 -1.81
N GLU A 376 14.59 21.55 -2.21
CA GLU A 376 15.01 22.91 -1.84
C GLU A 376 14.02 23.96 -2.31
N LYS A 377 13.58 23.88 -3.58
CA LYS A 377 12.54 24.76 -4.13
C LYS A 377 11.22 24.63 -3.38
N PHE A 378 10.79 23.42 -3.06
CA PHE A 378 9.58 23.20 -2.26
C PHE A 378 9.66 23.88 -0.89
N TYR A 379 10.78 23.74 -0.17
CA TYR A 379 10.97 24.39 1.12
C TYR A 379 11.10 25.92 1.01
N GLU A 380 11.61 26.44 -0.11
CA GLU A 380 11.58 27.88 -0.40
C GLU A 380 10.15 28.41 -0.53
N LEU A 381 9.32 27.75 -1.35
CA LEU A 381 7.90 28.10 -1.52
C LEU A 381 7.14 28.06 -0.19
N LEU A 382 7.42 27.08 0.67
CA LEU A 382 6.86 27.00 2.02
C LEU A 382 7.24 28.21 2.88
N ARG A 383 8.53 28.59 2.89
CA ARG A 383 9.02 29.74 3.67
C ARG A 383 8.43 31.06 3.19
N ASN A 384 8.19 31.19 1.89
CA ASN A 384 7.61 32.37 1.28
C ASN A 384 6.08 32.47 1.46
N GLY A 385 5.43 31.42 1.98
CA GLY A 385 3.98 31.38 2.14
C GLY A 385 3.23 31.22 0.82
N ASP A 386 3.88 30.71 -0.23
CA ASP A 386 3.30 30.56 -1.58
C ASP A 386 2.11 29.58 -1.65
N PHE A 387 1.86 28.87 -0.56
CA PHE A 387 0.76 27.91 -0.40
C PHE A 387 -0.35 28.37 0.56
N ASN A 388 -0.24 29.59 1.12
CA ASN A 388 -1.17 30.09 2.14
C ASN A 388 -2.47 30.69 1.57
N ASN A 389 -2.57 30.85 0.25
CA ASN A 389 -3.70 31.47 -0.43
C ASN A 389 -4.62 30.42 -1.08
#